data_AF-A0AAP8T280-F1
#
_entry.id   AF-A0AAP8T280-F1
#
_cell.length_a   1.000
_cell.length_b   1.000
_cell.length_c   1.000
_cell.angle_alpha   90.00
_cell.angle_beta   90.00
_cell.angle_gamma   90.00
#
_symmetry.space_group_name_H-M   'P 1'
#
loop_
_entity.id
_entity.type
_entity.pdbx_description
1 polymer ?
#
loop_
_entity_poly.entity_id
_entity_poly.type
_entity_poly.pdbx_seq_one_letter_code
_entity_poly.pdbx_strand_id
1 'polypeptide(L)'
;SLNAGSWTPPHRHDWVQFSYAISGVLGVHTAEGSFFAPPQWGIWIPADLEHQVVTSMRAEMRSLYVRREDCQWADGRCRVLEVTPLARE
;
A
#
# COMPACT_ATOMS: atom_id res chain seq x y z
N SER A 1 4.67 8.83 -6.54
CA SER A 1 5.40 8.41 -5.33
C SER A 1 5.31 9.48 -4.27
N LEU A 2 5.09 9.12 -3.01
CA LEU A 2 5.13 10.05 -1.89
C LEU A 2 6.58 10.31 -1.48
N ASN A 3 6.88 11.54 -1.06
CA ASN A 3 8.20 11.90 -0.57
C ASN A 3 8.41 11.35 0.84
N ALA A 4 9.66 11.12 1.23
CA ALA A 4 10.04 10.78 2.60
C ALA A 4 9.39 11.72 3.64
N GLY A 5 8.73 11.15 4.65
CA GLY A 5 8.07 11.93 5.71
C GLY A 5 6.77 12.61 5.29
N SER A 6 6.18 12.21 4.17
CA SER A 6 4.90 12.76 3.68
C SER A 6 3.72 11.85 4.00
N TRP A 7 2.54 12.45 3.99
CA TRP A 7 1.26 11.79 4.15
C TRP A 7 0.29 12.27 3.07
N THR A 8 -0.69 11.42 2.74
CA THR A 8 -1.82 11.80 1.88
C THR A 8 -3.03 12.08 2.73
N PRO A 9 -3.88 13.08 2.41
CA PRO A 9 -5.20 13.16 3.03
C PRO A 9 -6.01 11.89 2.79
N PRO A 10 -6.99 11.57 3.66
CA PRO A 10 -7.90 10.46 3.42
C PRO A 10 -8.51 10.56 2.02
N HIS A 11 -8.41 9.47 1.26
CA HIS A 11 -8.90 9.40 -0.11
C HIS A 11 -9.26 7.96 -0.47
N ARG A 12 -9.92 7.80 -1.61
CA ARG A 12 -10.22 6.50 -2.22
C ARG A 12 -10.07 6.60 -3.73
N HIS A 13 -9.91 5.47 -4.38
CA HIS A 13 -9.75 5.36 -5.82
C HIS A 13 -10.37 4.08 -6.34
N ASP A 14 -10.66 4.01 -7.64
CA ASP A 14 -11.38 2.90 -8.24
C ASP A 14 -10.51 1.70 -8.65
N TRP A 15 -9.19 1.81 -8.54
CA TRP A 15 -8.20 0.73 -8.74
C TRP A 15 -7.76 0.07 -7.44
N VAL A 16 -7.12 -1.10 -7.54
CA VAL A 16 -6.37 -1.72 -6.43
C VAL A 16 -4.95 -1.19 -6.43
N GLN A 17 -4.41 -0.87 -5.26
CA GLN A 17 -3.04 -0.38 -5.10
C GLN A 17 -2.24 -1.35 -4.21
N PHE A 18 -1.12 -1.85 -4.72
CA PHE A 18 -0.12 -2.53 -3.89
C PHE A 18 1.06 -1.57 -3.68
N SER A 19 1.29 -1.17 -2.43
CA SER A 19 2.34 -0.23 -2.05
C SER A 19 3.47 -0.94 -1.34
N TYR A 20 4.63 -0.99 -1.97
CA TYR A 20 5.81 -1.72 -1.51
C TYR A 20 6.85 -0.77 -0.90
N ALA A 21 7.33 -1.09 0.30
CA ALA A 21 8.42 -0.36 0.94
C ALA A 21 9.78 -0.90 0.47
N ILE A 22 10.55 -0.06 -0.24
CA ILE A 22 11.94 -0.34 -0.60
C ILE A 22 12.85 -0.06 0.59
N SER A 23 12.61 1.06 1.28
CA SER A 23 13.31 1.48 2.49
C SER A 23 12.35 2.25 3.41
N GLY A 24 12.70 2.35 4.70
CA GLY A 24 11.82 2.95 5.71
C GLY A 24 10.57 2.10 5.98
N VAL A 25 9.56 2.73 6.58
CA VAL A 25 8.27 2.09 6.90
C VAL A 25 7.15 2.81 6.17
N LEU A 26 6.30 2.04 5.50
CA LEU A 26 5.03 2.48 4.93
C LEU A 26 3.90 2.19 5.91
N GLY A 27 3.01 3.16 6.13
CA GLY A 27 1.77 2.97 6.87
C GLY A 27 0.55 3.28 6.00
N VAL A 28 -0.52 2.53 6.19
CA VAL A 28 -1.85 2.79 5.63
C VAL A 28 -2.85 2.76 6.76
N HIS A 29 -3.57 3.85 6.96
CA HIS A 29 -4.66 3.95 7.92
C HIS A 29 -6.00 3.86 7.21
N THR A 30 -6.92 3.11 7.79
CA THR A 30 -8.30 2.91 7.32
C THR A 30 -9.23 2.99 8.54
N ALA A 31 -10.54 3.03 8.31
CA ALA A 31 -11.51 2.95 9.40
C ALA A 31 -11.43 1.62 10.19
N GLU A 32 -10.97 0.54 9.54
CA GLU A 32 -10.90 -0.80 10.13
C GLU A 32 -9.59 -1.07 10.88
N GLY A 33 -8.56 -0.25 10.64
CA GLY A 33 -7.27 -0.43 11.28
C GLY A 33 -6.11 0.24 10.55
N SER A 34 -4.92 0.06 11.14
CA SER A 34 -3.65 0.57 10.62
C SER A 34 -2.74 -0.58 10.21
N PHE A 35 -2.17 -0.48 9.02
CA PHE A 35 -1.33 -1.50 8.39
C PHE A 35 0.05 -0.90 8.18
N PHE A 36 1.10 -1.61 8.61
CA PHE A 36 2.47 -1.14 8.49
C PHE A 36 3.32 -2.19 7.77
N ALA A 37 4.08 -1.74 6.76
CA ALA A 37 4.99 -2.58 6.01
C ALA A 37 6.43 -2.06 6.19
N PRO A 38 7.33 -2.86 6.80
CA PRO A 38 8.77 -2.61 6.76
C PRO A 38 9.33 -2.90 5.36
N PRO A 39 10.64 -2.69 5.12
CA PRO A 39 11.26 -3.07 3.85
C PRO A 39 11.02 -4.55 3.54
N GLN A 40 10.86 -4.88 2.25
CA GLN A 40 10.54 -6.22 1.75
C GLN A 40 9.07 -6.66 1.93
N TRP A 41 8.23 -5.78 2.47
CA TRP A 41 6.80 -5.99 2.58
C TRP A 41 6.05 -4.89 1.83
N GLY A 42 4.80 -5.16 1.47
CA GLY A 42 3.90 -4.17 0.91
C GLY A 42 2.50 -4.27 1.47
N ILE A 43 1.72 -3.22 1.23
CA ILE A 43 0.34 -3.11 1.66
C ILE A 43 -0.55 -3.20 0.43
N TRP A 44 -1.41 -4.20 0.40
CA TRP A 44 -2.51 -4.34 -0.54
C TRP A 44 -3.68 -3.47 -0.10
N ILE A 45 -4.07 -2.51 -0.94
CA ILE A 45 -5.12 -1.53 -0.71
C ILE A 45 -6.22 -1.78 -1.75
N PRO A 46 -7.38 -2.30 -1.33
CA PRO A 46 -8.53 -2.51 -2.20
C PRO A 46 -9.04 -1.23 -2.86
N ALA A 47 -9.69 -1.40 -4.00
CA ALA A 47 -10.46 -0.33 -4.63
C ALA A 47 -11.62 0.13 -3.73
N ASP A 48 -12.00 1.41 -3.85
CA ASP A 48 -13.02 2.11 -3.06
C ASP A 48 -12.81 2.16 -1.54
N LEU A 49 -11.73 1.57 -1.02
CA LEU A 49 -11.40 1.66 0.39
C LEU A 49 -10.82 3.05 0.69
N GLU A 50 -11.51 3.79 1.55
CA GLU A 50 -10.98 5.06 2.05
C GLU A 50 -9.78 4.82 2.96
N HIS A 51 -8.68 5.47 2.63
CA HIS A 51 -7.43 5.25 3.32
C HIS A 51 -6.52 6.49 3.31
N GLN A 52 -5.55 6.47 4.21
CA GLN A 52 -4.51 7.48 4.36
C GLN A 52 -3.15 6.78 4.30
N VAL A 53 -2.28 7.20 3.37
CA VAL A 53 -0.90 6.70 3.30
C VAL A 53 0.03 7.62 4.09
N VAL A 54 0.87 7.03 4.93
CA VAL A 54 1.91 7.71 5.71
C VAL A 54 3.26 7.05 5.49
N THR A 55 4.34 7.85 5.52
CA THR A 55 5.71 7.36 5.34
C THR A 55 6.65 7.89 6.41
N SER A 56 7.61 7.07 6.84
CA SER A 56 8.69 7.54 7.70
C SER A 56 9.59 8.55 6.98
N MET A 57 10.25 9.44 7.73
CA MET A 57 11.31 10.29 7.18
C MET A 57 12.44 9.38 6.67
N ARG A 58 12.63 9.32 5.34
CA ARG A 58 13.51 8.43 4.54
C ARG A 58 12.88 7.15 3.98
N ALA A 59 11.55 7.07 3.86
CA ALA A 59 10.95 5.96 3.13
C ALA A 59 11.06 6.15 1.61
N GLU A 60 11.45 5.09 0.91
CA GLU A 60 11.26 4.93 -0.53
C GLU A 60 10.23 3.85 -0.78
N MET A 61 9.29 4.11 -1.69
CA MET A 61 8.24 3.16 -2.04
C MET A 61 8.06 3.04 -3.55
N ARG A 62 7.49 1.92 -3.98
CA ARG A 62 6.89 1.75 -5.30
C ARG A 62 5.45 1.31 -5.13
N SER A 63 4.59 1.76 -6.05
CA SER A 63 3.19 1.36 -6.09
C SER A 63 2.91 0.66 -7.41
N LEU A 64 2.21 -0.46 -7.33
CA LEU A 64 1.57 -1.12 -8.47
C LEU A 64 0.08 -0.80 -8.41
N TYR A 65 -0.49 -0.45 -9.55
CA TYR A 65 -1.91 -0.18 -9.70
C TYR A 65 -2.50 -1.25 -10.60
N VAL A 66 -3.50 -1.96 -10.09
CA VAL A 66 -4.16 -3.06 -10.79
C VAL A 66 -5.63 -2.70 -10.96
N ARG A 67 -6.19 -3.03 -12.12
CA ARG A 67 -7.62 -2.78 -12.34
C ARG A 67 -8.44 -3.64 -11.41
N ARG A 68 -9.59 -3.12 -10.96
CA ARG A 68 -10.47 -3.81 -10.03
C ARG A 68 -10.95 -5.14 -10.58
N GLU A 69 -11.29 -5.18 -11.87
CA GLU A 69 -11.79 -6.37 -12.55
C GLU A 69 -10.78 -7.51 -12.59
N ASP A 70 -9.48 -7.22 -12.53
CA ASP A 70 -8.40 -8.22 -12.51
C ASP A 70 -8.16 -8.78 -11.09
N CYS A 71 -8.80 -8.21 -10.07
CA CYS A 71 -8.59 -8.51 -8.65
C CYS A 71 -9.82 -9.11 -7.96
N GLN A 72 -10.78 -9.67 -8.71
CA GLN A 72 -12.03 -10.25 -8.17
C GLN A 72 -11.80 -11.40 -7.17
N TRP A 73 -10.61 -12.00 -7.17
CA TRP A 73 -10.21 -13.06 -6.24
C TRP A 73 -9.90 -12.55 -4.82
N ALA A 74 -9.68 -11.24 -4.63
CA ALA A 74 -9.32 -10.66 -3.34
C ALA A 74 -10.58 -10.26 -2.53
N ASP A 75 -10.54 -10.41 -1.20
CA ASP A 75 -11.69 -10.25 -0.30
C ASP A 75 -12.02 -8.80 0.07
N GLY A 76 -11.52 -7.82 -0.69
CA GLY A 76 -11.77 -6.41 -0.44
C GLY A 76 -11.17 -5.85 0.85
N ARG A 77 -10.22 -6.56 1.49
CA ARG A 77 -9.57 -6.11 2.74
C ARG A 77 -8.15 -5.60 2.48
N CYS A 78 -7.75 -4.64 3.30
CA CYS A 78 -6.35 -4.21 3.36
C CYS A 78 -5.50 -5.33 3.98
N ARG A 79 -4.33 -5.61 3.40
CA ARG A 79 -3.45 -6.72 3.83
C ARG A 79 -1.99 -6.33 3.74
N VAL A 80 -1.19 -6.80 4.69
CA VAL A 80 0.27 -6.70 4.65
C VAL A 80 0.82 -8.00 4.05
N LEU A 81 1.54 -7.90 2.93
CA LEU A 81 2.03 -9.03 2.16
C LEU A 81 3.55 -8.99 2.07
N GLU A 82 4.19 -10.14 2.23
CA GLU A 82 5.62 -10.31 1.99
C GLU A 82 5.92 -10.26 0.49
N VAL A 83 6.98 -9.55 0.10
CA VAL A 83 7.48 -9.52 -1.28
C VAL A 83 8.67 -10.44 -1.41
N THR A 84 8.42 -11.61 -2.00
CA THR A 84 9.45 -12.60 -2.30
C THR A 84 10.43 -12.09 -3.38
N PRO A 85 11.63 -12.67 -3.49
CA PRO A 85 12.61 -12.26 -4.50
C PRO A 85 12.05 -12.27 -5.93
N LEU A 86 11.23 -13.26 -6.29
CA LEU A 86 10.62 -13.36 -7.62
C LEU A 86 9.76 -12.14 -8.00
N ALA A 87 9.07 -11.55 -7.02
CA ALA A 87 8.21 -10.39 -7.24
C ALA A 87 8.96 -9.05 -7.17
N ARG A 88 10.27 -9.07 -6.88
CA ARG A 88 11.12 -7.89 -6.70
C ARG A 88 11.96 -7.56 -7.93
N GLU A 89 12.35 -8.57 -8.70
CA GLU A 89 13.13 -8.45 -9.94
C GLU A 89 12.28 -7.93 -11.11
#